data_AF-Q6LI14-F1
#
_entry.id   AF-Q6LI14-F1
#
_cell.length_a   1.000
_cell.length_b   1.000
_cell.length_c   1.000
_cell.angle_alpha   90.00
_cell.angle_beta   90.00
_cell.angle_gamma   90.00
#
_symmetry.space_group_name_H-M   'P 1'
#
loop_
_entity.id
_entity.type
_entity.pdbx_description
1 polymer ?
#
loop_
_entity_poly.entity_id
_entity_poly.type
_entity_poly.pdbx_seq_one_letter_code
_entity_poly.pdbx_strand_id
1 'polypeptide(L)'
;MRFYIVWLKQQKRIIFLFMIISQPACSRLLKNRIILTRCCHGILSIARCRCPDAYVYCGVRPIHIFGEYMQKNKKPTGVSRRVLQSIKHLQTDDFEGALVNLFPAIDQTAKRRRPKDGVGKRIKAFLEDEEKLISSIATGDCLCDGISITDALYKFGRTSIAHEGELDPRLEFNLNGSIQIGSDKWNLPIGYITGMCAAVIVAEENEAENFDDQLAIPLFGKQFPIESLWGNSHQIKTHICNEFRNSELFD
;
A
#
# COMPACT_ATOMS: atom_id res chain seq x y z
N MET A 1 -8.52 19.69 -19.80
CA MET A 1 -7.16 20.25 -19.65
C MET A 1 -6.22 19.09 -19.39
N ARG A 2 -5.23 18.84 -20.25
CA ARG A 2 -4.22 17.78 -20.02
C ARG A 2 -2.87 18.44 -19.85
N PHE A 3 -2.19 18.11 -18.77
CA PHE A 3 -0.84 18.56 -18.48
C PHE A 3 0.13 17.43 -18.82
N TYR A 4 1.18 17.75 -19.57
CA TYR A 4 2.28 16.82 -19.81
C TYR A 4 3.48 17.32 -19.01
N ILE A 5 3.99 16.48 -18.13
CA ILE A 5 5.23 16.72 -17.41
C ILE A 5 6.29 15.88 -18.10
N VAL A 6 7.24 16.54 -18.77
CA VAL A 6 8.41 15.87 -19.35
C VAL A 6 9.52 15.90 -18.31
N TRP A 7 9.99 14.72 -17.92
CA TRP A 7 11.14 14.57 -17.02
C TRP A 7 12.42 14.51 -17.84
N LEU A 8 13.30 15.49 -17.66
CA LEU A 8 14.66 15.46 -18.19
C LEU A 8 15.62 15.51 -17.01
N LYS A 9 16.31 14.39 -16.78
CA LYS A 9 17.33 14.28 -15.73
C LYS A 9 18.67 14.71 -16.32
N GLN A 10 19.01 15.99 -16.18
CA GLN A 10 20.39 16.46 -16.29
C GLN A 10 20.78 17.33 -15.10
N GLN A 11 22.08 17.30 -14.81
CA GLN A 11 22.71 17.57 -13.52
C GLN A 11 22.18 18.78 -12.71
N LYS A 12 21.78 18.48 -11.47
CA LYS A 12 21.79 19.33 -10.26
C LYS A 12 21.14 20.72 -10.32
N ARG A 13 20.16 20.98 -11.19
CA ARG A 13 19.16 22.06 -10.99
C ARG A 13 17.80 21.65 -11.54
N ILE A 14 16.74 21.90 -10.76
CA ILE A 14 15.35 21.71 -11.19
C ILE A 14 14.91 23.02 -11.86
N ILE A 15 14.60 22.96 -13.15
CA ILE A 15 13.99 24.07 -13.89
C ILE A 15 12.56 23.62 -14.25
N PHE A 16 11.56 24.37 -13.79
CA PHE A 16 10.17 24.14 -14.16
C PHE A 16 9.85 24.97 -15.40
N LEU A 17 9.54 24.29 -16.51
CA LEU A 17 9.00 24.94 -17.70
C LEU A 17 7.50 24.63 -17.79
N PHE A 18 6.66 25.66 -17.64
CA PHE A 18 5.21 25.53 -17.83
C PHE A 18 4.86 25.85 -19.27
N MET A 19 4.43 24.83 -20.02
CA MET A 19 3.85 25.04 -21.35
C MET A 19 2.33 24.89 -21.26
N ILE A 20 1.61 26.00 -21.38
CA ILE A 20 0.15 26.02 -21.39
C ILE A 20 -0.30 25.82 -22.84
N ILE A 21 -0.82 24.64 -23.16
CA ILE A 21 -1.54 24.42 -24.42
C ILE A 21 -3.03 24.50 -24.13
N SER A 22 -3.65 25.59 -24.58
CA SER A 22 -5.10 25.76 -24.61
C SER A 22 -5.66 25.14 -25.89
N GLN A 23 -6.63 24.23 -25.78
CA GLN A 23 -7.41 23.74 -26.92
C GLN A 23 -8.82 24.35 -26.86
N PRO A 24 -9.35 24.90 -27.98
CA PRO A 24 -10.77 25.22 -28.08
C PRO A 24 -11.57 23.98 -28.52
N ALA A 25 -12.80 23.90 -28.03
CA ALA A 25 -13.80 22.93 -28.46
C ALA A 25 -14.34 23.28 -29.86
N CYS A 26 -14.43 22.31 -30.78
CA CYS A 26 -15.44 22.32 -31.84
C CYS A 26 -15.60 20.98 -32.56
N SER A 27 -16.73 20.86 -33.23
CA SER A 27 -17.53 19.68 -33.60
C SER A 27 -17.16 18.94 -34.90
N ARG A 28 -17.82 17.78 -35.06
CA ARG A 28 -17.88 16.83 -36.20
C ARG A 28 -17.89 17.44 -37.62
N LEU A 29 -17.13 16.82 -38.54
CA LEU A 29 -17.50 16.21 -39.85
C LEU A 29 -16.48 16.41 -41.00
N LEU A 30 -15.98 15.26 -41.47
CA LEU A 30 -15.61 14.86 -42.85
C LEU A 30 -14.49 15.54 -43.68
N LYS A 31 -13.71 14.61 -44.28
CA LYS A 31 -13.00 14.61 -45.58
C LYS A 31 -11.53 15.06 -45.64
N ASN A 32 -10.69 14.03 -45.86
CA ASN A 32 -9.55 13.97 -46.78
C ASN A 32 -9.20 15.28 -47.51
N ARG A 33 -8.04 15.86 -47.18
CA ARG A 33 -6.99 16.17 -48.15
C ARG A 33 -5.70 16.64 -47.47
N ILE A 34 -4.62 16.10 -47.99
CA ILE A 34 -3.22 16.44 -47.76
C ILE A 34 -2.94 17.79 -48.43
N ILE A 35 -2.36 18.74 -47.69
CA ILE A 35 -1.56 19.84 -48.25
C ILE A 35 -0.33 20.02 -47.35
N LEU A 36 0.84 19.77 -47.94
CA LEU A 36 2.18 20.04 -47.41
C LEU A 36 2.60 21.46 -47.78
N THR A 37 3.31 22.18 -46.91
CA THR A 37 4.41 23.09 -47.33
C THR A 37 5.37 23.47 -46.19
N ARG A 38 6.65 23.13 -46.42
CA ARG A 38 7.97 23.66 -45.96
C ARG A 38 8.23 23.89 -44.45
N CYS A 39 9.05 23.07 -43.78
CA CYS A 39 10.54 22.95 -43.79
C CYS A 39 11.28 23.98 -42.90
N CYS A 40 11.80 23.53 -41.74
CA CYS A 40 13.22 23.62 -41.37
C CYS A 40 13.55 22.67 -40.17
N HIS A 41 14.33 21.63 -40.47
CA HIS A 41 15.26 20.84 -39.65
C HIS A 41 14.90 20.30 -38.24
N GLY A 42 14.83 18.96 -38.15
CA GLY A 42 14.95 18.18 -36.91
C GLY A 42 14.27 16.81 -37.00
N ILE A 43 14.92 15.81 -37.62
CA ILE A 43 14.40 14.45 -37.85
C ILE A 43 14.37 13.64 -36.55
N LEU A 44 13.24 12.99 -36.22
CA LEU A 44 13.19 11.53 -35.98
C LEU A 44 11.75 10.98 -36.02
N SER A 45 11.67 9.71 -36.43
CA SER A 45 10.57 9.00 -37.07
C SER A 45 9.34 8.67 -36.22
N ILE A 46 8.24 8.39 -36.95
CA ILE A 46 6.98 7.81 -36.47
C ILE A 46 7.18 6.35 -36.08
N ALA A 47 6.63 5.94 -34.93
CA ALA A 47 6.17 4.58 -34.71
C ALA A 47 4.71 4.61 -34.22
N ARG A 48 3.82 3.99 -35.00
CA ARG A 48 2.49 3.57 -34.53
C ARG A 48 2.68 2.33 -33.65
N CYS A 49 2.38 2.43 -32.37
CA CYS A 49 2.01 1.26 -31.57
C CYS A 49 0.49 1.25 -31.37
N ARG A 50 -0.16 0.21 -31.91
CA ARG A 50 -1.43 -0.29 -31.37
C ARG A 50 -1.07 -1.17 -30.18
N CYS A 51 -1.54 -0.83 -28.99
CA CYS A 51 -1.68 -1.78 -27.89
C CYS A 51 -3.07 -1.58 -27.26
N PRO A 52 -3.85 -2.66 -27.04
CA PRO A 52 -4.91 -2.68 -26.04
C PRO A 52 -4.25 -2.66 -24.64
N ASP A 53 -5.05 -2.43 -23.60
CA ASP A 53 -4.65 -2.41 -22.18
C ASP A 53 -4.05 -1.08 -21.69
N ALA A 54 -4.95 -0.14 -21.43
CA ALA A 54 -4.65 1.04 -20.63
C ALA A 54 -4.88 0.71 -19.15
N TYR A 55 -3.81 0.50 -18.39
CA TYR A 55 -3.86 0.64 -16.94
C TYR A 55 -3.60 2.11 -16.57
N VAL A 56 -4.55 2.70 -15.85
CA VAL A 56 -4.44 4.05 -15.28
C VAL A 56 -3.68 3.92 -13.95
N TYR A 57 -2.39 4.26 -13.94
CA TYR A 57 -1.67 4.58 -12.71
C TYR A 57 -1.68 6.10 -12.50
N CYS A 58 -2.43 6.57 -11.51
CA CYS A 58 -2.38 7.96 -11.04
C CYS A 58 -1.21 8.11 -10.07
N GLY A 59 -0.16 8.82 -10.52
CA GLY A 59 1.06 9.07 -9.76
C GLY A 59 0.88 9.95 -8.52
N VAL A 60 1.75 9.67 -7.57
CA VAL A 60 1.95 10.21 -6.22
C VAL A 60 2.15 11.73 -6.20
N ARG A 61 1.48 12.45 -5.28
CA ARG A 61 1.81 13.83 -4.88
C ARG A 61 2.46 13.83 -3.50
N PRO A 62 3.37 14.79 -3.21
CA PRO A 62 4.07 14.88 -1.94
C PRO A 62 3.15 15.30 -0.79
N ILE A 63 3.50 14.79 0.39
CA ILE A 63 2.87 14.93 1.71
C ILE A 63 2.77 16.40 2.11
N HIS A 64 1.55 16.85 2.46
CA HIS A 64 1.32 18.13 3.13
C HIS A 64 1.13 17.89 4.64
N ILE A 65 1.98 18.52 5.45
CA ILE A 65 1.93 18.53 6.91
C ILE A 65 0.86 19.56 7.33
N PHE A 66 -0.16 19.13 8.08
CA PHE A 66 -1.18 20.02 8.63
C PHE A 66 -1.15 19.99 10.17
N GLY A 67 -1.08 21.19 10.74
CA GLY A 67 -1.66 21.67 12.01
C GLY A 67 -1.62 20.78 13.26
N GLU A 68 -0.88 21.25 14.27
CA GLU A 68 -0.75 20.68 15.61
C GLU A 68 -2.08 20.58 16.38
N TYR A 69 -2.42 19.39 16.88
CA TYR A 69 -3.43 19.16 17.91
C TYR A 69 -2.74 18.70 19.20
N MET A 70 -3.07 19.34 20.32
CA MET A 70 -2.56 19.02 21.67
C MET A 70 -3.05 17.62 22.11
N GLN A 71 -2.24 16.57 21.90
CA GLN A 71 -2.50 15.24 22.45
C GLN A 71 -1.95 15.10 23.87
N LYS A 72 -2.79 14.57 24.79
CA LYS A 72 -2.37 14.07 26.10
C LYS A 72 -1.23 13.06 25.90
N ASN A 73 -0.09 13.27 26.58
CA ASN A 73 1.09 12.39 26.62
C ASN A 73 0.75 10.94 27.01
N LYS A 74 0.24 10.16 26.05
CA LYS A 74 0.11 8.70 26.17
C LYS A 74 1.45 8.12 25.73
N LYS A 75 2.23 7.57 26.67
CA LYS A 75 3.53 6.97 26.34
C LYS A 75 3.33 5.83 25.32
N PRO A 76 3.99 5.86 24.15
CA PRO A 76 3.88 4.79 23.17
C PRO A 76 4.38 3.48 23.77
N THR A 77 3.62 2.41 23.62
CA THR A 77 4.02 1.08 24.09
C THR A 77 4.97 0.41 23.09
N GLY A 78 5.27 -0.87 23.31
CA GLY A 78 6.01 -1.69 22.36
C GLY A 78 5.32 -1.85 21.01
N VAL A 79 3.99 -1.78 20.94
CA VAL A 79 3.22 -2.00 19.70
C VAL A 79 3.39 -0.82 18.74
N SER A 80 2.99 0.38 19.16
CA SER A 80 3.11 1.62 18.37
C SER A 80 4.53 1.86 17.87
N ARG A 81 5.55 1.67 18.73
CA ARG A 81 6.95 1.80 18.33
C ARG A 81 7.33 0.86 17.19
N ARG A 82 6.91 -0.40 17.27
CA ARG A 82 7.24 -1.42 16.28
C ARG A 82 6.50 -1.21 14.97
N VAL A 83 5.21 -0.83 15.03
CA VAL A 83 4.46 -0.46 13.84
C VAL A 83 5.13 0.72 13.13
N LEU A 84 5.55 1.74 13.87
CA LEU A 84 6.28 2.88 13.31
C LEU A 84 7.60 2.47 12.64
N GLN A 85 8.39 1.60 13.28
CA GLN A 85 9.61 1.08 12.67
C GLN A 85 9.30 0.27 11.40
N SER A 86 8.26 -0.57 11.43
CA SER A 86 7.83 -1.32 10.26
C SER A 86 7.50 -0.39 9.07
N ILE A 87 6.76 0.70 9.32
CA ILE A 87 6.45 1.71 8.31
C ILE A 87 7.73 2.38 7.78
N LYS A 88 8.69 2.69 8.64
CA LYS A 88 9.98 3.30 8.23
C LYS A 88 10.79 2.36 7.34
N HIS A 89 10.86 1.06 7.68
CA HIS A 89 11.50 0.05 6.85
C HIS A 89 10.80 -0.12 5.49
N LEU A 90 9.46 -0.10 5.48
CA LEU A 90 8.68 -0.10 4.22
C LEU A 90 8.99 1.10 3.31
N GLN A 91 9.23 2.28 3.87
CA GLN A 91 9.59 3.47 3.10
C GLN A 91 10.98 3.38 2.44
N THR A 92 11.83 2.48 2.92
CA THR A 92 13.17 2.22 2.37
C THR A 92 13.27 0.88 1.64
N ASP A 93 12.13 0.28 1.27
CA ASP A 93 12.04 -1.03 0.60
C ASP A 93 12.71 -2.19 1.39
N ASP A 94 12.82 -2.04 2.72
CA ASP A 94 13.36 -3.06 3.62
C ASP A 94 12.22 -3.93 4.18
N PHE A 95 11.78 -4.90 3.39
CA PHE A 95 10.63 -5.74 3.75
C PHE A 95 10.91 -6.68 4.92
N GLU A 96 12.14 -7.18 5.02
CA GLU A 96 12.54 -8.04 6.14
C GLU A 96 12.56 -7.24 7.45
N GLY A 97 13.21 -6.07 7.47
CA GLY A 97 13.19 -5.17 8.62
C GLY A 97 11.79 -4.74 9.02
N ALA A 98 10.88 -4.59 8.05
CA ALA A 98 9.47 -4.35 8.34
C ALA A 98 8.82 -5.53 9.07
N LEU A 99 8.98 -6.76 8.57
CA LEU A 99 8.41 -7.97 9.18
C LEU A 99 8.99 -8.30 10.56
N VAL A 100 10.31 -8.10 10.75
CA VAL A 100 11.00 -8.26 12.04
C VAL A 100 10.36 -7.39 13.13
N ASN A 101 9.90 -6.18 12.76
CA ASN A 101 9.19 -5.30 13.69
C ASN A 101 7.70 -5.65 13.79
N LEU A 102 7.07 -6.03 12.69
CA LEU A 102 5.63 -6.24 12.62
C LEU A 102 5.17 -7.51 13.34
N PHE A 103 5.86 -8.64 13.22
CA PHE A 103 5.44 -9.89 13.88
C PHE A 103 5.37 -9.77 15.41
N PRO A 104 6.32 -9.12 16.12
CA PRO A 104 6.16 -8.88 17.54
C PRO A 104 5.04 -7.89 17.88
N ALA A 105 4.72 -6.93 17.01
CA ALA A 105 3.56 -6.04 17.20
C ALA A 105 2.23 -6.81 17.07
N ILE A 106 2.14 -7.71 16.08
CA ILE A 106 1.03 -8.65 15.91
C ILE A 106 0.90 -9.54 17.16
N ASP A 107 2.00 -10.15 17.63
CA ASP A 107 1.95 -11.01 18.82
C ASP A 107 1.48 -10.26 20.07
N GLN A 108 1.97 -9.04 20.29
CA GLN A 108 1.56 -8.23 21.44
C GLN A 108 0.06 -7.88 21.36
N THR A 109 -0.43 -7.56 20.17
CA THR A 109 -1.86 -7.29 19.92
C THR A 109 -2.68 -8.55 20.16
N ALA A 110 -2.29 -9.66 19.53
CA ALA A 110 -2.96 -10.95 19.65
C ALA A 110 -2.92 -11.51 21.09
N LYS A 111 -1.89 -11.18 21.88
CA LYS A 111 -1.78 -11.55 23.30
C LYS A 111 -2.81 -10.81 24.15
N ARG A 112 -3.18 -9.58 23.82
CA ARG A 112 -4.27 -8.85 24.50
C ARG A 112 -5.61 -9.56 24.25
N ARG A 113 -5.84 -10.02 23.01
CA ARG A 113 -7.04 -10.81 22.62
C ARG A 113 -7.06 -12.23 23.22
N ARG A 114 -5.91 -12.90 23.25
CA ARG A 114 -5.76 -14.34 23.61
C ARG A 114 -4.56 -14.58 24.54
N PRO A 115 -4.60 -14.16 25.81
CA PRO A 115 -3.43 -14.18 26.69
C PRO A 115 -2.91 -15.58 27.05
N LYS A 116 -3.75 -16.62 26.91
CA LYS A 116 -3.42 -18.01 27.27
C LYS A 116 -2.80 -18.82 26.13
N ASP A 117 -2.95 -18.37 24.89
CA ASP A 117 -2.43 -19.08 23.72
C ASP A 117 -0.93 -18.87 23.55
N GLY A 118 -0.22 -19.81 22.92
CA GLY A 118 1.19 -19.65 22.58
C GLY A 118 1.42 -18.65 21.44
N VAL A 119 2.62 -18.05 21.35
CA VAL A 119 2.99 -17.01 20.36
C VAL A 119 2.56 -17.40 18.93
N GLY A 120 2.91 -18.61 18.48
CA GLY A 120 2.59 -19.06 17.13
C GLY A 120 1.09 -19.13 16.86
N LYS A 121 0.32 -19.70 17.81
CA LYS A 121 -1.13 -19.79 17.73
C LYS A 121 -1.80 -18.41 17.73
N ARG A 122 -1.28 -17.47 18.52
CA ARG A 122 -1.78 -16.09 18.58
C ARG A 122 -1.58 -15.35 17.26
N ILE A 123 -0.38 -15.40 16.69
CA ILE A 123 -0.07 -14.74 15.42
C ILE A 123 -0.94 -15.33 14.30
N LYS A 124 -1.01 -16.66 14.20
CA LYS A 124 -1.83 -17.33 13.18
C LYS A 124 -3.31 -16.94 13.30
N ALA A 125 -3.88 -17.05 14.51
CA ALA A 125 -5.28 -16.67 14.74
C ALA A 125 -5.55 -15.19 14.44
N PHE A 126 -4.62 -14.28 14.74
CA PHE A 126 -4.78 -12.87 14.38
C PHE A 126 -4.78 -12.64 12.87
N LEU A 127 -3.87 -13.28 12.14
CA LEU A 127 -3.83 -13.18 10.68
C LEU A 127 -5.09 -13.76 10.03
N GLU A 128 -5.65 -14.84 10.58
CA GLU A 128 -6.93 -15.42 10.14
C GLU A 128 -8.11 -14.48 10.45
N ASP A 129 -8.19 -13.91 11.66
CA ASP A 129 -9.25 -12.96 12.03
C ASP A 129 -9.29 -11.75 11.09
N GLU A 130 -8.11 -11.23 10.74
CA GLU A 130 -7.96 -9.99 9.98
C GLU A 130 -7.72 -10.22 8.48
N GLU A 131 -7.78 -11.47 8.00
CA GLU A 131 -7.43 -11.85 6.62
C GLU A 131 -8.20 -11.06 5.58
N LYS A 132 -9.51 -10.88 5.78
CA LYS A 132 -10.38 -10.09 4.90
C LYS A 132 -9.89 -8.65 4.78
N LEU A 133 -9.51 -8.03 5.89
CA LEU A 133 -9.03 -6.64 5.93
C LEU A 133 -7.65 -6.53 5.27
N ILE A 134 -6.74 -7.42 5.63
CA ILE A 134 -5.37 -7.45 5.09
C ILE A 134 -5.42 -7.63 3.58
N SER A 135 -6.19 -8.61 3.09
CA SER A 135 -6.31 -8.91 1.66
C SER A 135 -7.00 -7.78 0.90
N SER A 136 -8.05 -7.20 1.46
CA SER A 136 -8.73 -6.04 0.85
C SER A 136 -7.77 -4.87 0.62
N ILE A 137 -6.91 -4.57 1.60
CA ILE A 137 -5.88 -3.52 1.48
C ILE A 137 -4.79 -3.93 0.49
N ALA A 138 -4.39 -5.20 0.50
CA ALA A 138 -3.26 -5.68 -0.27
C ALA A 138 -3.53 -5.82 -1.78
N THR A 139 -4.73 -6.29 -2.14
CA THR A 139 -5.04 -6.74 -3.51
C THR A 139 -6.25 -6.05 -4.13
N GLY A 140 -7.07 -5.35 -3.34
CA GLY A 140 -8.20 -4.60 -3.87
C GLY A 140 -9.38 -5.47 -4.33
N ASP A 141 -9.83 -6.41 -3.48
CA ASP A 141 -10.98 -7.34 -3.66
C ASP A 141 -10.63 -8.75 -4.19
N CYS A 142 -9.34 -9.07 -4.35
CA CYS A 142 -8.94 -10.44 -4.71
C CYS A 142 -8.77 -11.30 -3.44
N LEU A 143 -9.84 -12.01 -3.07
CA LEU A 143 -9.75 -13.17 -2.17
C LEU A 143 -9.19 -14.35 -2.96
N CYS A 144 -8.02 -14.84 -2.58
CA CYS A 144 -7.47 -16.07 -3.14
C CYS A 144 -8.16 -17.27 -2.47
N ASP A 145 -9.30 -17.71 -3.02
CA ASP A 145 -10.06 -18.83 -2.49
C ASP A 145 -9.18 -20.09 -2.35
N GLY A 146 -9.03 -20.56 -1.11
CA GLY A 146 -8.43 -21.85 -0.78
C GLY A 146 -6.92 -21.87 -0.58
N ILE A 147 -6.22 -20.75 -0.74
CA ILE A 147 -4.79 -20.65 -0.42
C ILE A 147 -4.60 -19.75 0.79
N SER A 148 -4.24 -20.37 1.91
CA SER A 148 -3.94 -19.67 3.16
C SER A 148 -2.65 -18.87 3.03
N ILE A 149 -2.76 -17.64 2.52
CA ILE A 149 -1.68 -16.64 2.54
C ILE A 149 -1.18 -16.45 3.98
N THR A 150 -2.07 -16.58 4.96
CA THR A 150 -1.76 -16.64 6.38
C THR A 150 -0.74 -17.72 6.72
N ASP A 151 -0.88 -18.95 6.20
CA ASP A 151 0.09 -20.02 6.44
C ASP A 151 1.43 -19.71 5.78
N ALA A 152 1.45 -19.10 4.61
CA ALA A 152 2.69 -18.68 3.96
C ALA A 152 3.42 -17.58 4.74
N LEU A 153 2.71 -16.54 5.17
CA LEU A 153 3.25 -15.46 6.01
C LEU A 153 3.76 -15.99 7.34
N TYR A 154 3.07 -16.97 7.93
CA TYR A 154 3.50 -17.58 9.19
C TYR A 154 4.71 -18.51 9.01
N LYS A 155 4.69 -19.37 8.00
CA LYS A 155 5.71 -20.40 7.77
C LYS A 155 7.00 -19.81 7.19
N PHE A 156 6.89 -19.00 6.14
CA PHE A 156 8.03 -18.46 5.41
C PHE A 156 8.44 -17.06 5.90
N GLY A 157 7.52 -16.33 6.51
CA GLY A 157 7.83 -15.06 7.18
C GLY A 157 8.29 -15.28 8.61
N ARG A 158 7.31 -15.43 9.51
CA ARG A 158 7.56 -15.42 10.96
C ARG A 158 8.52 -16.52 11.41
N THR A 159 8.32 -17.75 10.96
CA THR A 159 9.08 -18.90 11.48
C THR A 159 10.54 -18.85 11.05
N SER A 160 10.81 -18.50 9.79
CA SER A 160 12.18 -18.32 9.29
C SER A 160 12.87 -17.16 10.00
N ILE A 161 12.25 -15.99 10.11
CA ILE A 161 12.82 -14.85 10.86
C ILE A 161 13.12 -15.22 12.32
N ALA A 162 12.22 -15.96 12.98
CA ALA A 162 12.38 -16.31 14.39
C ALA A 162 13.49 -17.35 14.65
N HIS A 163 13.78 -18.23 13.69
CA HIS A 163 14.73 -19.34 13.88
C HIS A 163 16.06 -19.10 13.17
N GLU A 164 16.02 -18.49 11.99
CA GLU A 164 17.17 -18.28 11.10
C GLU A 164 17.63 -16.82 11.11
N GLY A 165 16.80 -15.90 11.62
CA GLY A 165 17.10 -14.46 11.67
C GLY A 165 16.87 -13.73 10.36
N GLU A 166 16.50 -14.44 9.30
CA GLU A 166 16.35 -13.95 7.92
C GLU A 166 15.00 -14.40 7.34
N LEU A 167 14.53 -13.71 6.30
CA LEU A 167 13.33 -14.11 5.58
C LEU A 167 13.59 -15.37 4.74
N ASP A 168 12.62 -16.30 4.68
CA ASP A 168 12.75 -17.47 3.80
C ASP A 168 12.87 -17.02 2.33
N PRO A 169 13.88 -17.47 1.56
CA PRO A 169 14.06 -17.08 0.16
C PRO A 169 12.88 -17.43 -0.74
N ARG A 170 12.00 -18.34 -0.30
CA ARG A 170 10.78 -18.68 -1.03
C ARG A 170 9.72 -17.59 -0.92
N LEU A 171 9.81 -16.66 0.03
CA LEU A 171 8.89 -15.56 0.20
C LEU A 171 9.54 -14.25 -0.25
N GLU A 172 9.01 -13.69 -1.34
CA GLU A 172 9.40 -12.39 -1.86
C GLU A 172 8.21 -11.42 -1.86
N PHE A 173 8.52 -10.12 -1.84
CA PHE A 173 7.54 -9.06 -1.98
C PHE A 173 7.77 -8.25 -3.25
N ASN A 174 6.67 -7.86 -3.90
CA ASN A 174 6.70 -7.06 -5.13
C ASN A 174 5.90 -5.76 -5.01
N LEU A 175 6.28 -4.79 -5.84
CA LEU A 175 5.62 -3.48 -5.97
C LEU A 175 4.52 -3.46 -7.04
N ASN A 176 4.45 -4.48 -7.90
CA ASN A 176 3.56 -4.48 -9.06
C ASN A 176 2.14 -4.95 -8.73
N GLY A 177 1.88 -5.38 -7.50
CA GLY A 177 0.55 -5.83 -7.06
C GLY A 177 0.23 -7.27 -7.43
N SER A 178 1.16 -8.01 -8.05
CA SER A 178 0.90 -9.37 -8.51
C SER A 178 1.03 -10.38 -7.38
N ILE A 179 0.24 -11.45 -7.47
CA ILE A 179 0.34 -12.59 -6.55
C ILE A 179 0.87 -13.77 -7.37
N GLN A 180 1.96 -14.37 -6.91
CA GLN A 180 2.45 -15.64 -7.42
C GLN A 180 2.49 -16.63 -6.26
N ILE A 181 1.76 -17.73 -6.42
CA ILE A 181 1.75 -18.80 -5.43
C ILE A 181 2.19 -20.08 -6.13
N GLY A 182 3.26 -20.68 -5.60
CA GLY A 182 3.80 -21.95 -6.07
C GLY A 182 4.31 -22.81 -4.91
N SER A 183 4.66 -24.05 -5.23
CA SER A 183 5.31 -24.97 -4.28
C SER A 183 6.66 -24.43 -3.78
N ASP A 184 7.37 -23.73 -4.66
CA ASP A 184 8.77 -23.33 -4.43
C ASP A 184 8.95 -21.84 -4.22
N LYS A 185 7.97 -21.02 -4.63
CA LYS A 185 8.07 -19.56 -4.55
C LYS A 185 6.72 -18.90 -4.34
N TRP A 186 6.72 -17.95 -3.43
CA TRP A 186 5.64 -17.07 -3.06
C TRP A 186 6.09 -15.64 -3.32
N ASN A 187 5.34 -14.93 -4.15
CA ASN A 187 5.57 -13.53 -4.42
C ASN A 187 4.30 -12.78 -4.07
N LEU A 188 4.34 -11.99 -3.00
CA LEU A 188 3.20 -11.27 -2.48
C LEU A 188 3.35 -9.77 -2.74
N PRO A 189 2.26 -9.03 -2.98
CA PRO A 189 2.35 -7.58 -3.04
C PRO A 189 2.74 -7.00 -1.68
N ILE A 190 3.54 -5.94 -1.67
CA ILE A 190 3.89 -5.19 -0.44
C ILE A 190 2.66 -4.72 0.34
N GLY A 191 1.51 -4.63 -0.34
CA GLY A 191 0.22 -4.35 0.26
C GLY A 191 -0.15 -5.30 1.40
N TYR A 192 0.38 -6.53 1.45
CA TYR A 192 0.17 -7.42 2.60
C TYR A 192 0.84 -6.91 3.87
N ILE A 193 2.04 -6.34 3.77
CA ILE A 193 2.73 -5.75 4.93
C ILE A 193 1.97 -4.51 5.39
N THR A 194 1.55 -3.66 4.46
CA THR A 194 0.70 -2.49 4.75
C THR A 194 -0.62 -2.88 5.38
N GLY A 195 -1.29 -3.92 4.85
CA GLY A 195 -2.55 -4.46 5.37
C GLY A 195 -2.38 -5.01 6.78
N MET A 196 -1.30 -5.74 7.06
CA MET A 196 -0.98 -6.20 8.41
C MET A 196 -0.69 -5.04 9.38
N CYS A 197 0.03 -4.00 8.95
CA CYS A 197 0.22 -2.78 9.74
C CYS A 197 -1.12 -2.12 10.06
N ALA A 198 -1.99 -1.96 9.06
CA ALA A 198 -3.31 -1.38 9.24
C ALA A 198 -4.18 -2.21 10.20
N ALA A 199 -4.17 -3.53 10.06
CA ALA A 199 -4.88 -4.46 10.95
C ALA A 199 -4.44 -4.29 12.41
N VAL A 200 -3.14 -4.19 12.67
CA VAL A 200 -2.63 -3.91 14.03
C VAL A 200 -3.08 -2.54 14.53
N ILE A 201 -3.06 -1.51 13.69
CA ILE A 201 -3.48 -0.15 14.09
C ILE A 201 -4.95 -0.15 14.49
N VAL A 202 -5.82 -0.75 13.69
CA VAL A 202 -7.27 -0.68 13.90
C VAL A 202 -7.82 -1.68 14.92
N ALA A 203 -7.00 -2.62 15.38
CA ALA A 203 -7.39 -3.61 16.37
C ALA A 203 -7.80 -2.92 17.68
N GLU A 204 -9.00 -3.23 18.18
CA GLU A 204 -9.62 -2.59 19.35
C GLU A 204 -8.69 -2.61 20.59
N GLU A 205 -7.90 -3.67 20.73
CA GLU A 205 -6.92 -3.82 21.81
C GLU A 205 -5.82 -2.74 21.84
N ASN A 206 -5.71 -1.97 20.76
CA ASN A 206 -4.72 -0.93 20.55
C ASN A 206 -5.29 0.50 20.58
N GLU A 207 -6.52 0.72 21.05
CA GLU A 207 -7.13 2.08 21.20
C GLU A 207 -6.28 3.07 22.03
N ALA A 208 -5.45 2.54 22.93
CA ALA A 208 -4.58 3.33 23.80
C ALA A 208 -3.21 3.66 23.14
N GLU A 209 -2.89 3.05 22.00
CA GLU A 209 -1.65 3.29 21.27
C GLU A 209 -1.71 4.62 20.51
N ASN A 210 -0.53 5.15 20.19
CA ASN A 210 -0.32 6.33 19.35
C ASN A 210 1.19 6.45 19.05
N PHE A 211 1.54 7.30 18.10
CA PHE A 211 2.89 7.84 17.95
C PHE A 211 2.78 9.27 17.37
N ASP A 212 3.79 10.10 17.60
CA ASP A 212 3.75 11.53 17.28
C ASP A 212 3.90 11.83 15.77
N ASP A 213 4.42 10.87 14.98
CA ASP A 213 4.61 11.03 13.55
C ASP A 213 3.25 11.22 12.83
N GLN A 214 3.11 12.32 12.09
CA GLN A 214 1.94 12.59 11.25
C GLN A 214 1.93 11.69 10.01
N LEU A 215 1.44 10.46 10.19
CA LEU A 215 1.36 9.45 9.13
C LEU A 215 -0.10 9.19 8.73
N ALA A 216 -0.30 8.81 7.48
CA ALA A 216 -1.59 8.43 6.94
C ALA A 216 -1.47 7.13 6.11
N ILE A 217 -2.54 6.35 6.13
CA ILE A 217 -2.69 5.15 5.29
C ILE A 217 -3.41 5.57 4.01
N PRO A 218 -2.75 5.52 2.83
CA PRO A 218 -3.43 5.69 1.55
C PRO A 218 -4.24 4.44 1.23
N LEU A 219 -5.54 4.59 0.99
CA LEU A 219 -6.43 3.49 0.62
C LEU A 219 -7.45 3.97 -0.41
N PHE A 220 -7.43 3.35 -1.60
CA PHE A 220 -8.34 3.64 -2.71
C PHE A 220 -8.52 5.14 -3.01
N GLY A 221 -7.40 5.88 -3.10
CA GLY A 221 -7.40 7.32 -3.40
C GLY A 221 -7.78 8.23 -2.23
N LYS A 222 -8.11 7.68 -1.04
CA LYS A 222 -8.35 8.41 0.20
C LYS A 222 -7.18 8.24 1.17
N GLN A 223 -6.90 9.27 1.97
CA GLN A 223 -5.88 9.24 3.02
C GLN A 223 -6.55 9.15 4.39
N PHE A 224 -6.10 8.21 5.23
CA PHE A 224 -6.61 8.04 6.59
C PHE A 224 -5.52 8.34 7.62
N PRO A 225 -5.62 9.43 8.41
CA PRO A 225 -4.65 9.74 9.45
C PRO A 225 -4.58 8.62 10.51
N ILE A 226 -3.39 8.06 10.75
CA ILE A 226 -3.19 6.92 11.67
C ILE A 226 -3.66 7.24 13.09
N GLU A 227 -3.46 8.47 13.53
CA GLU A 227 -3.92 8.98 14.84
C GLU A 227 -5.39 8.66 15.12
N SER A 228 -6.24 8.77 14.10
CA SER A 228 -7.70 8.57 14.21
C SER A 228 -8.15 7.11 14.09
N LEU A 229 -7.22 6.20 13.75
CA LEU A 229 -7.51 4.80 13.43
C LEU A 229 -7.22 3.85 14.58
N TRP A 230 -6.45 4.25 15.59
CA TRP A 230 -6.07 3.38 16.70
C TRP A 230 -7.30 2.80 17.39
N GLY A 231 -7.42 1.47 17.37
CA GLY A 231 -8.57 0.75 17.93
C GLY A 231 -9.90 0.97 17.20
N ASN A 232 -9.89 1.57 16.00
CA ASN A 232 -11.10 1.89 15.26
C ASN A 232 -11.01 1.45 13.80
N SER A 233 -11.56 0.27 13.52
CA SER A 233 -11.62 -0.29 12.15
C SER A 233 -12.77 0.24 11.30
N HIS A 234 -13.77 0.91 11.91
CA HIS A 234 -15.02 1.27 11.24
C HIS A 234 -14.78 2.14 10.01
N GLN A 235 -13.98 3.20 10.13
CA GLN A 235 -13.75 4.14 9.03
C GLN A 235 -13.10 3.48 7.80
N ILE A 236 -12.14 2.58 8.02
CA ILE A 236 -11.47 1.85 6.95
C ILE A 236 -12.41 0.82 6.35
N LYS A 237 -13.05 -0.02 7.18
CA LYS A 237 -13.96 -1.07 6.71
C LYS A 237 -15.11 -0.50 5.88
N THR A 238 -15.77 0.55 6.36
CA THR A 238 -16.85 1.24 5.61
C THR A 238 -16.35 1.80 4.28
N HIS A 239 -15.14 2.37 4.26
CA HIS A 239 -14.55 2.85 2.99
C HIS A 239 -14.32 1.71 2.01
N ILE A 240 -13.73 0.60 2.45
CA ILE A 240 -13.52 -0.59 1.62
C ILE A 240 -14.85 -1.13 1.09
N CYS A 241 -15.87 -1.30 1.96
CA CYS A 241 -17.20 -1.75 1.55
C CYS A 241 -17.81 -0.86 0.45
N ASN A 242 -17.64 0.46 0.55
CA ASN A 242 -18.14 1.40 -0.45
C ASN A 242 -17.40 1.28 -1.79
N GLU A 243 -16.08 1.14 -1.74
CA GLU A 243 -15.25 0.96 -2.95
C GLU A 243 -15.59 -0.33 -3.69
N PHE A 244 -15.81 -1.43 -2.96
CA PHE A 244 -16.19 -2.72 -3.55
C PHE A 244 -17.70 -2.88 -3.76
N ARG A 245 -18.50 -1.92 -3.30
CA ARG A 245 -19.97 -1.96 -3.35
C ARG A 245 -20.56 -3.21 -2.68
N ASN A 246 -19.94 -3.62 -1.57
CA ASN A 246 -20.34 -4.78 -0.78
C ASN A 246 -20.42 -4.39 0.70
N SER A 247 -21.62 -4.16 1.22
CA SER A 247 -21.84 -3.79 2.62
C SER A 247 -21.53 -4.92 3.60
N GLU A 248 -21.66 -6.18 3.18
CA GLU A 248 -21.53 -7.38 4.01
C GLU A 248 -20.10 -7.96 4.00
N LEU A 249 -19.14 -7.26 3.39
CA LEU A 249 -17.77 -7.78 3.23
C LEU A 249 -17.13 -8.20 4.55
N PHE A 250 -17.36 -7.43 5.62
CA PHE A 250 -16.80 -7.66 6.96
C PHE A 250 -17.78 -8.22 7.97
N ASP A 251 -18.99 -8.57 7.54
CA ASP A 251 -20.00 -9.23 8.36
C ASP A 251 -19.78 -10.76 8.42
#